data_AF-A0A7Z0E5A6-F1
#
_entry.id   AF-A0A7Z0E5A6-F1
#
_cell.length_a   1.000
_cell.length_b   1.000
_cell.length_c   1.000
_cell.angle_alpha   90.00
_cell.angle_beta   90.00
_cell.angle_gamma   90.00
#
_symmetry.space_group_name_H-M   'P 1'
#
loop_
_entity.id
_entity.type
_entity.pdbx_description
1 polymer ?
#
loop_
_entity_poly.entity_id
_entity_poly.type
_entity_poly.pdbx_seq_one_letter_code
_entity_poly.pdbx_strand_id
1 'polypeptide(L)' 'PDLNPIEQTFAKIKHWMRLAQKRTTEDTWRHLGYLVGTIKPDECANYFENAGYASVKT' A
#
# COMPACT_ATOMS: atom_id res chain seq x y z
N PRO A 1 12.83 -4.62 10.90
CA PRO A 1 11.65 -4.20 10.11
C PRO A 1 11.65 -2.68 9.99
N ASP A 2 11.97 -2.17 8.81
CA ASP A 2 11.85 -0.74 8.54
C ASP A 2 10.38 -0.36 8.65
N LEU A 3 10.06 0.40 9.68
CA LEU A 3 8.73 0.96 9.92
C LEU A 3 8.47 2.08 8.91
N ASN A 4 8.71 1.86 7.62
CA ASN A 4 8.52 2.86 6.58
C ASN A 4 7.06 2.77 6.06
N PRO A 5 6.28 3.88 6.05
CA PRO A 5 4.89 3.87 5.58
C PRO A 5 4.74 3.33 4.15
N ILE A 6 5.73 3.62 3.31
CA ILE A 6 5.76 3.19 1.90
C ILE A 6 5.88 1.67 1.85
N GLU A 7 6.80 1.08 2.62
CA GLU A 7 6.98 -0.37 2.63
C GLU A 7 5.74 -1.12 3.13
N GLN A 8 5.05 -0.58 4.15
CA GLN A 8 3.79 -1.13 4.65
C GLN A 8 2.70 -1.13 3.58
N THR A 9 2.54 0.00 2.87
CA THR A 9 1.58 0.13 1.78
C THR A 9 1.90 -0.85 0.63
N PHE A 10 3.17 -0.94 0.24
CA PHE A 10 3.62 -1.85 -0.82
C PHE A 10 3.50 -3.33 -0.44
N ALA A 11 3.58 -3.69 0.85
CA ALA A 11 3.35 -5.06 1.30
C ALA A 11 1.92 -5.52 0.97
N LYS A 12 0.92 -4.67 1.21
CA LYS A 12 -0.49 -4.94 0.87
C LYS A 12 -0.70 -5.02 -0.64
N ILE A 13 -0.15 -4.07 -1.41
CA ILE A 13 -0.23 -4.10 -2.89
C ILE A 13 0.37 -5.40 -3.44
N LYS A 14 1.57 -5.78 -2.99
CA LYS A 14 2.22 -7.04 -3.40
C LYS A 14 1.38 -8.26 -3.07
N HIS A 15 0.73 -8.29 -1.90
CA HIS A 15 -0.14 -9.40 -1.51
C HIS A 15 -1.29 -9.58 -2.51
N TRP A 16 -2.03 -8.52 -2.82
CA TRP A 16 -3.17 -8.59 -3.75
C TRP A 16 -2.75 -8.86 -5.18
N MET A 17 -1.63 -8.28 -5.64
CA MET A 17 -1.09 -8.59 -6.97
C MET A 17 -0.73 -10.07 -7.12
N ARG A 18 -0.14 -10.68 -6.07
CA ARG A 18 0.19 -12.13 -6.07
C ARG A 18 -1.06 -13.00 -6.10
N LEU A 19 -2.14 -12.59 -5.41
CA LEU A 19 -3.42 -13.30 -5.46
C LEU A 19 -4.10 -13.17 -6.83
N ALA A 20 -4.01 -12.02 -7.47
CA ALA A 20 -4.66 -11.77 -8.76
C ALA A 20 -4.02 -12.51 -9.95
N GLN A 21 -2.74 -12.88 -9.86
CA GLN A 21 -2.00 -13.69 -10.84
C GLN A 21 -2.19 -13.27 -12.32
N LYS A 22 -2.29 -11.97 -12.58
CA LYS A 22 -2.42 -11.43 -13.94
C LYS A 22 -1.19 -11.83 -14.77
N ARG A 23 -1.42 -12.27 -16.02
CA ARG A 23 -0.38 -12.85 -16.90
C ARG A 23 0.07 -11.90 -18.01
N THR A 24 -0.62 -10.77 -18.18
CA THR A 24 -0.25 -9.74 -19.14
C THR A 24 0.18 -8.48 -18.41
N THR A 25 1.07 -7.71 -19.03
CA THR A 25 1.50 -6.40 -18.52
C THR A 25 0.32 -5.42 -18.45
N GLU A 26 -0.56 -5.42 -19.45
CA GLU A 26 -1.74 -4.54 -19.49
C GLU A 26 -2.72 -4.84 -18.35
N ASP A 27 -3.06 -6.11 -18.11
CA ASP A 27 -3.94 -6.49 -16.99
C ASP A 27 -3.30 -6.19 -15.64
N THR A 28 -1.98 -6.39 -15.53
CA THR A 28 -1.23 -6.08 -14.31
C THR A 28 -1.27 -4.59 -14.01
N TRP A 29 -1.05 -3.74 -15.01
CA TRP A 29 -1.09 -2.28 -14.86
C TRP A 29 -2.49 -1.78 -14.49
N ARG A 30 -3.53 -2.25 -15.19
CA ARG A 30 -4.93 -1.90 -14.87
C ARG A 30 -5.31 -2.33 -13.46
N HIS A 31 -4.93 -3.54 -13.07
CA HIS A 31 -5.22 -4.06 -11.73
C HIS A 31 -4.47 -3.30 -10.64
N LEU A 32 -3.21 -2.92 -10.86
CA LEU A 32 -2.45 -2.07 -9.94
C LEU A 32 -3.14 -0.72 -9.75
N GLY A 33 -3.59 -0.07 -10.83
CA GLY A 33 -4.34 1.19 -10.75
C GLY A 33 -5.61 1.08 -9.91
N TYR A 34 -6.37 -0.01 -10.10
CA TYR A 34 -7.53 -0.31 -9.26
C TYR A 34 -7.13 -0.49 -7.79
N LEU A 35 -6.11 -1.31 -7.50
CA LEU A 35 -5.66 -1.58 -6.13
C LEU A 35 -5.24 -0.31 -5.40
N VAL A 36 -4.47 0.56 -6.04
CA VAL A 36 -4.07 1.85 -5.46
C VAL A 36 -5.29 2.70 -5.13
N GLY A 37 -6.31 2.71 -6.00
CA GLY A 37 -7.58 3.40 -5.74
C GLY A 37 -8.42 2.83 -4.58
N THR A 38 -8.12 1.62 -4.10
CA THR A 38 -8.81 1.03 -2.93
C THR A 38 -8.22 1.43 -1.58
N ILE A 39 -7.02 2.05 -1.58
CA ILE A 39 -6.35 2.48 -0.35
C ILE A 39 -7.02 3.76 0.14
N LYS A 40 -7.66 3.69 1.31
CA LYS A 40 -8.42 4.82 1.88
C LYS A 40 -7.49 5.80 2.61
N PRO A 41 -7.88 7.09 2.73
CA PRO A 41 -7.11 8.08 3.49
C PRO A 41 -6.83 7.68 4.95
N ASP A 42 -7.80 7.07 5.63
CA ASP A 42 -7.65 6.54 6.99
C ASP A 42 -6.55 5.46 7.08
N GLU A 43 -6.52 4.57 6.09
CA GLU A 43 -5.49 3.53 6.01
C GLU A 43 -4.09 4.14 5.80
N CYS A 44 -3.99 5.17 4.96
CA CYS A 44 -2.76 5.94 4.80
C CYS A 44 -2.30 6.57 6.11
N ALA A 45 -3.21 7.17 6.88
CA ALA A 45 -2.89 7.75 8.18
C ALA A 45 -2.33 6.69 9.14
N ASN A 46 -2.93 5.50 9.17
CA ASN A 46 -2.46 4.38 9.98
C ASN A 46 -1.03 3.94 9.59
N TYR A 47 -0.67 3.95 8.31
CA TYR A 47 0.72 3.65 7.88
C TYR A 47 1.71 4.68 8.40
N PHE A 48 1.36 5.98 8.42
CA PHE A 48 2.20 7.02 9.00
C PHE A 48 2.31 6.91 10.52
N GLU A 49 1.21 6.59 11.21
CA GLU A 49 1.22 6.39 12.66
C GLU A 49 2.07 5.18 13.07
N ASN A 50 1.84 4.02 12.44
CA ASN A 50 2.63 2.80 12.67
C ASN A 50 4.12 2.99 12.39
N ALA A 51 4.44 3.94 11.50
CA ALA A 51 5.79 4.31 11.15
C ALA A 51 6.44 5.34 12.09
N GLY A 52 5.71 5.86 13.07
CA GLY A 52 6.18 6.88 14.00
C GLY A 52 6.16 8.31 13.45
N TYR A 53 5.60 8.53 12.25
CA TYR A 53 5.50 9.86 11.63
C TYR A 53 4.34 10.69 12.18
N ALA A 54 3.39 10.08 12.90
CA ALA A 54 2.27 10.79 13.52
C ALA A 54 2.61 11.39 14.91
N SER A 55 3.81 11.14 15.45
CA SER A 55 4.26 11.75 16.70
C SER A 55 4.70 13.19 16.45
N VAL A 56 3.74 14.13 16.47
CA VAL A 56 4.07 15.55 16.63
C VAL A 56 4.47 15.74 18.08
N LYS A 57 5.77 15.84 18.36
CA LYS A 57 6.25 16.38 19.65
C LYS A 57 5.70 17.79 19.77
N THR A 58 4.70 17.96 20.64
CA THR A 58 4.24 19.27 21.12
C THR A 58 4.97 19.59 22.42
#